data_AF-A8V489-F1
#
_entry.id   AF-A8V489-F1
#
_cell.length_a   1.000
_cell.length_b   1.000
_cell.length_c   1.000
_cell.angle_alpha   90.00
_cell.angle_beta   90.00
_cell.angle_gamma   90.00
#
_symmetry.space_group_name_H-M   'P 1'
#
loop_
_entity.id
_entity.type
_entity.pdbx_description
1 polymer ?
#
loop_
_entity_poly.entity_id
_entity_poly.type
_entity_poly.pdbx_seq_one_letter_code
_entity_poly.pdbx_strand_id
1 'polypeptide(L)'
;MIKKDRAKGLIPFDSIRLTLASSDTIRSWSYGEVKKPETLNYRTLKPEKDGLFCAKIFGPVKDYECLCGKYKKKKYEGTICDRCGVEVTRSDVRRERFGHIELASPVAHIWYLKSTPSKLGNLLGLTSRDIERVIYFESYLIIESPETEEEEEEFEKDPTTIPFMDGGLTKWVKIYVKSEDEFREEYEYEHSDRYEYGMGAEKVKDVLSRLDLEAYAFKVKKELKTYGIGFDELDASFKEKQGRLYKKVITEIARKLSEFGIKFGEVYPTDKEIDAVISKDYYVIVDPKDTNLEPGKIVHKEEIEDLKAQYGEDAFVCLTGSQAIEELYKKYREKNKDIPLFDVIKDTVRQTILKEVAEQKLKKLIRKLRLIEGFIKSGNKPEWMILDV
;
A
#
# COMPACT_ATOMS: atom_id res chain seq x y z
N MET A 1 -26.65 25.61 -11.27
CA MET A 1 -27.55 26.24 -10.29
C MET A 1 -28.55 25.20 -9.80
N ILE A 2 -28.27 24.52 -8.69
CA ILE A 2 -29.21 23.57 -8.08
C ILE A 2 -30.21 24.40 -7.26
N LYS A 3 -31.49 24.40 -7.68
CA LYS A 3 -32.57 25.05 -6.93
C LYS A 3 -32.68 24.39 -5.55
N LYS A 4 -32.54 25.19 -4.49
CA LYS A 4 -32.79 24.78 -3.10
C LYS A 4 -34.31 24.63 -2.88
N ASP A 5 -34.91 23.58 -3.40
CA ASP A 5 -36.22 23.13 -2.94
C ASP A 5 -36.03 22.41 -1.59
N ARG A 6 -36.18 23.18 -0.52
CA ARG A 6 -36.12 22.73 0.89
C ARG A 6 -37.40 21.99 1.31
N ALA A 7 -37.88 21.05 0.51
CA ALA A 7 -39.03 20.21 0.84
C ALA A 7 -38.63 18.73 0.85
N LYS A 8 -38.59 18.14 2.06
CA LYS A 8 -38.67 16.71 2.41
C LYS A 8 -38.06 15.69 1.41
N GLY A 9 -36.96 15.07 1.82
CA GLY A 9 -36.50 13.79 1.27
C GLY A 9 -34.99 13.76 1.13
N LEU A 10 -34.36 12.69 1.62
CA LEU A 10 -32.99 12.34 1.26
C LEU A 10 -32.86 12.49 -0.26
N ILE A 11 -31.95 13.33 -0.73
CA ILE A 11 -31.55 13.30 -2.14
C ILE A 11 -31.15 11.84 -2.40
N PRO A 12 -31.79 11.13 -3.35
CA PRO A 12 -31.39 9.76 -3.64
C PRO A 12 -29.92 9.78 -4.07
N PHE A 13 -29.08 9.10 -3.31
CA PHE A 13 -27.67 8.92 -3.62
C PHE A 13 -27.40 7.43 -3.78
N ASP A 14 -26.60 7.07 -4.78
CA ASP A 14 -26.27 5.67 -5.04
C ASP A 14 -25.11 5.17 -4.18
N SER A 15 -24.22 6.08 -3.76
CA SER A 15 -23.05 5.74 -2.94
C SER A 15 -22.52 6.91 -2.12
N ILE A 16 -21.77 6.61 -1.07
CA ILE A 16 -21.02 7.57 -0.26
C ILE A 16 -19.53 7.33 -0.49
N ARG A 17 -18.78 8.40 -0.76
CA ARG A 17 -17.33 8.35 -0.91
C ARG A 17 -16.66 9.02 0.29
N LEU A 18 -15.65 8.36 0.85
CA LEU A 18 -14.76 8.93 1.86
C LEU A 18 -13.39 9.16 1.23
N THR A 19 -12.85 10.38 1.38
CA THR A 19 -11.54 10.78 0.84
C THR A 19 -10.75 11.55 1.89
N LEU A 20 -9.45 11.69 1.65
CA LEU A 20 -8.64 12.65 2.38
C LEU A 20 -9.04 14.06 1.94
N ALA A 21 -9.11 14.99 2.88
CA ALA A 21 -9.37 16.39 2.60
C ALA A 21 -8.02 17.12 2.51
N SER A 22 -7.73 17.69 1.34
CA SER A 22 -6.57 18.58 1.18
C SER A 22 -6.80 19.88 1.95
N SER A 23 -5.73 20.65 2.23
CA SER A 23 -5.88 21.94 2.89
C SER A 23 -6.81 22.88 2.11
N ASP A 24 -6.71 22.89 0.78
CA ASP A 24 -7.59 23.69 -0.09
C ASP A 24 -9.05 23.23 -0.03
N THR A 25 -9.27 21.92 0.11
CA THR A 25 -10.61 21.36 0.30
C THR A 25 -11.21 21.86 1.61
N ILE A 26 -10.44 21.85 2.70
CA ILE A 26 -10.89 22.33 4.01
C ILE A 26 -11.18 23.84 3.97
N ARG A 27 -10.34 24.63 3.29
CA ARG A 27 -10.62 26.06 3.04
C ARG A 27 -11.91 26.26 2.24
N SER A 28 -12.17 25.43 1.23
CA SER A 28 -13.38 25.53 0.39
C SER A 28 -14.68 25.31 1.16
N TRP A 29 -14.65 24.54 2.26
CA TRP A 29 -15.82 24.33 3.13
C TRP A 29 -16.02 25.46 4.13
N SER A 30 -14.97 26.23 4.39
CA SER A 30 -14.93 27.22 5.44
C SER A 30 -15.62 28.52 5.05
N TYR A 31 -16.34 29.10 6.01
CA TYR A 31 -16.94 30.43 5.88
C TYR A 31 -16.06 31.53 6.50
N GLY A 32 -14.90 31.17 7.04
CA GLY A 32 -13.94 32.09 7.61
C GLY A 32 -12.97 31.43 8.58
N GLU A 33 -11.85 32.11 8.79
CA GLU A 33 -10.78 31.71 9.71
C GLU A 33 -11.11 32.12 11.15
N VAL A 34 -10.97 31.19 12.08
CA VAL A 34 -11.06 31.46 13.52
C VAL A 34 -9.67 31.83 14.02
N LYS A 35 -9.50 33.10 14.39
CA LYS A 35 -8.19 33.64 14.79
C LYS A 35 -8.01 33.75 16.29
N LYS A 36 -9.12 33.79 17.04
CA LYS A 36 -9.08 34.06 18.46
C LYS A 36 -9.70 32.93 19.30
N PRO A 37 -9.19 32.71 20.53
CA PRO A 37 -9.73 31.69 21.41
C PRO A 37 -11.01 32.13 22.13
N GLU A 38 -11.36 33.43 22.11
CA GLU A 38 -12.52 33.89 22.86
C GLU A 38 -13.83 33.32 22.30
N THR A 39 -14.79 33.13 23.21
CA THR A 39 -16.06 32.49 22.91
C THR A 39 -17.18 33.52 22.87
N LEU A 40 -17.66 33.93 24.04
CA LEU A 40 -18.72 34.91 24.22
C LEU A 40 -18.23 36.03 25.14
N ASN A 41 -18.74 37.23 24.91
CA ASN A 41 -18.54 38.34 25.81
C ASN A 41 -19.26 38.07 27.15
N TYR A 42 -18.54 38.13 28.27
CA TYR A 42 -19.09 37.79 29.59
C TYR A 42 -20.25 38.69 30.04
N ARG A 43 -20.33 39.96 29.59
CA ARG A 43 -21.42 40.88 29.96
C ARG A 43 -22.60 40.75 29.03
N THR A 44 -22.35 40.77 27.73
CA THR A 44 -23.42 40.87 26.72
C THR A 44 -23.90 39.50 26.22
N LEU A 45 -23.18 38.43 26.56
CA LEU A 45 -23.39 37.06 26.06
C LEU A 45 -23.37 36.96 24.52
N LYS A 46 -22.87 37.99 23.84
CA LYS A 46 -22.74 38.01 22.39
C LYS A 46 -21.45 37.30 21.96
N PRO A 47 -21.45 36.57 20.85
CA PRO A 47 -20.24 35.98 20.31
C PRO A 47 -19.19 37.02 19.97
N GLU A 48 -17.94 36.71 20.34
CA GLU A 48 -16.79 37.53 19.99
C GLU A 48 -16.45 37.41 18.49
N LYS A 49 -15.88 38.48 17.93
CA LYS A 49 -15.49 38.53 16.52
C LYS A 49 -14.24 37.67 16.31
N ASP A 50 -14.25 36.86 15.25
CA ASP A 50 -13.18 35.94 14.86
C ASP A 50 -12.86 34.85 15.90
N GLY A 51 -13.75 34.67 16.89
CA GLY A 51 -13.70 33.60 17.89
C GLY A 51 -14.49 32.35 17.52
N LEU A 52 -14.49 31.34 18.40
CA LEU A 52 -15.10 30.02 18.15
C LEU A 52 -16.60 30.04 17.88
N PHE A 53 -17.31 31.08 18.31
CA PHE A 53 -18.76 31.23 18.10
C PHE A 53 -19.11 32.36 17.14
N CYS A 54 -18.13 32.94 16.44
CA CYS A 54 -18.28 34.16 15.64
C CYS A 54 -19.50 34.11 14.70
N ALA A 55 -20.37 35.11 14.80
CA ALA A 55 -21.57 35.19 13.96
C ALA A 55 -21.27 35.49 12.49
N LYS A 56 -20.12 36.08 12.18
CA LYS A 56 -19.69 36.34 10.80
C LYS A 56 -19.36 35.05 10.07
N ILE A 57 -18.67 34.13 10.75
CA ILE A 57 -18.23 32.84 10.20
C ILE A 57 -19.41 31.85 10.18
N PHE A 58 -19.99 31.59 11.35
CA PHE A 58 -20.97 30.51 11.51
C PHE A 58 -22.40 30.94 11.20
N GLY A 59 -22.70 32.24 11.13
CA GLY A 59 -24.04 32.77 10.89
C GLY A 59 -24.72 33.35 12.15
N PRO A 60 -25.94 33.89 12.01
CA PRO A 60 -26.59 34.70 13.04
C PRO A 60 -27.10 33.88 14.23
N VAL A 61 -27.10 34.48 15.42
CA VAL A 61 -27.60 33.84 16.66
C VAL A 61 -29.12 33.74 16.69
N LYS A 62 -29.81 34.71 16.09
CA LYS A 62 -31.28 34.77 15.98
C LYS A 62 -31.69 34.77 14.52
N ASP A 63 -32.83 34.17 14.24
CA ASP A 63 -33.38 34.10 12.88
C ASP A 63 -33.59 35.49 12.29
N TYR A 64 -33.01 35.71 11.11
CA TYR A 64 -33.12 36.95 10.32
C TYR A 64 -32.74 38.22 11.11
N GLU A 65 -31.75 38.12 12.00
CA GLU A 65 -31.20 39.27 12.75
C GLU A 65 -29.67 39.24 12.75
N CYS A 66 -29.05 40.35 12.35
CA CYS A 66 -27.60 40.50 12.43
C CYS A 66 -27.14 40.82 13.87
N LEU A 67 -25.86 40.55 14.20
CA LEU A 67 -25.34 40.63 15.57
C LEU A 67 -25.43 42.04 16.21
N CYS A 68 -25.23 43.10 15.42
CA CYS A 68 -25.32 44.48 15.90
C CYS A 68 -26.75 45.00 15.97
N GLY A 69 -27.73 44.28 15.41
CA GLY A 69 -29.14 44.66 15.39
C GLY A 69 -29.52 45.72 14.35
N LYS A 70 -28.62 46.10 13.43
CA LYS A 70 -28.92 47.06 12.34
C LYS A 70 -30.01 46.52 11.39
N TYR A 71 -29.83 45.30 10.92
CA TYR A 71 -30.80 44.58 10.08
C TYR A 71 -31.53 43.53 10.91
N LYS A 72 -32.87 43.62 10.91
CA LYS A 72 -33.77 42.72 11.64
C LYS A 72 -35.01 42.39 10.79
N LYS A 73 -35.57 41.19 11.02
CA LYS A 73 -36.75 40.63 10.34
C LYS A 73 -36.41 40.08 8.95
N LYS A 74 -37.29 39.18 8.47
CA LYS A 74 -37.14 38.44 7.21
C LYS A 74 -36.96 39.31 5.95
N LYS A 75 -37.40 40.57 5.96
CA LYS A 75 -37.24 41.47 4.80
C LYS A 75 -35.79 41.73 4.37
N TYR A 76 -34.80 41.50 5.25
CA TYR A 76 -33.38 41.66 4.93
C TYR A 76 -32.68 40.32 4.68
N GLU A 77 -33.43 39.23 4.49
CA GLU A 77 -32.87 37.90 4.19
C GLU A 77 -31.85 37.96 3.04
N GLY A 78 -30.68 37.33 3.25
CA GLY A 78 -29.56 37.32 2.30
C GLY A 78 -28.66 38.57 2.33
N THR A 79 -29.00 39.60 3.09
CA THR A 79 -28.15 40.80 3.21
C THR A 79 -27.00 40.58 4.18
N ILE A 80 -25.77 40.89 3.75
CA ILE A 80 -24.58 40.91 4.63
C ILE A 80 -24.51 42.28 5.31
N CYS A 81 -24.49 42.31 6.65
CA CYS A 81 -24.45 43.54 7.40
C CYS A 81 -23.11 44.27 7.25
N ASP A 82 -23.12 45.53 6.81
CA ASP A 82 -21.95 46.40 6.65
C ASP A 82 -21.21 46.70 7.97
N ARG A 83 -21.90 46.67 9.12
CA ARG A 83 -21.28 46.93 10.44
C ARG A 83 -20.61 45.71 11.06
N CYS A 84 -21.23 44.54 10.98
CA CYS A 84 -20.77 43.34 11.69
C CYS A 84 -20.38 42.18 10.77
N GLY A 85 -20.59 42.30 9.47
CA GLY A 85 -20.31 41.26 8.47
C GLY A 85 -21.22 40.04 8.55
N VAL A 86 -22.23 40.03 9.44
CA VAL A 86 -23.14 38.89 9.60
C VAL A 86 -24.21 38.92 8.52
N GLU A 87 -24.33 37.79 7.82
CA GLU A 87 -25.42 37.53 6.88
C GLU A 87 -26.74 37.32 7.62
N VAL A 88 -27.79 38.00 7.18
CA VAL A 88 -29.13 37.87 7.73
C VAL A 88 -29.80 36.63 7.11
N THR A 89 -29.79 35.53 7.86
CA THR A 89 -30.41 34.26 7.46
C THR A 89 -30.98 33.55 8.70
N ARG A 90 -31.45 32.31 8.57
CA ARG A 90 -31.86 31.49 9.71
C ARG A 90 -30.66 31.10 10.57
N SER A 91 -30.87 30.92 11.87
CA SER A 91 -29.82 30.51 12.81
C SER A 91 -29.41 29.04 12.66
N ASP A 92 -30.21 28.23 11.95
CA ASP A 92 -29.94 26.82 11.67
C ASP A 92 -28.64 26.59 10.89
N VAL A 93 -28.25 27.55 10.04
CA VAL A 93 -26.99 27.50 9.27
C VAL A 93 -25.75 27.37 10.17
N ARG A 94 -25.82 27.77 11.44
CA ARG A 94 -24.73 27.59 12.42
C ARG A 94 -24.40 26.12 12.69
N ARG A 95 -25.29 25.20 12.31
CA ARG A 95 -25.11 23.74 12.41
C ARG A 95 -24.51 23.14 11.13
N GLU A 96 -24.40 23.92 10.06
CA GLU A 96 -23.97 23.47 8.73
C GLU A 96 -22.68 24.15 8.25
N ARG A 97 -22.40 25.38 8.71
CA ARG A 97 -21.21 26.16 8.29
C ARG A 97 -19.96 25.72 9.05
N PHE A 98 -18.93 25.35 8.31
CA PHE A 98 -17.60 25.09 8.86
C PHE A 98 -16.78 26.39 9.00
N GLY A 99 -15.85 26.37 9.96
CA GLY A 99 -14.74 27.32 10.07
C GLY A 99 -13.43 26.58 9.84
N HIS A 100 -12.34 27.32 9.67
CA HIS A 100 -10.98 26.74 9.63
C HIS A 100 -10.03 27.57 10.51
N ILE A 101 -8.83 27.06 10.77
CA ILE A 101 -7.75 27.75 11.46
C ILE A 101 -6.52 27.56 10.60
N GLU A 102 -5.86 28.67 10.23
CA GLU A 102 -4.56 28.66 9.56
C GLU A 102 -3.44 28.33 10.54
N LEU A 103 -2.77 27.21 10.28
CA LEU A 103 -1.65 26.71 11.04
C LEU A 103 -0.37 27.43 10.62
N ALA A 104 0.37 27.95 11.59
CA ALA A 104 1.64 28.62 11.35
C ALA A 104 2.75 27.67 10.88
N SER A 105 2.60 26.37 11.10
CA SER A 105 3.51 25.33 10.66
C SER A 105 2.71 24.07 10.32
N PRO A 106 3.13 23.28 9.31
CA PRO A 106 2.50 22.01 8.99
C PRO A 106 2.40 21.08 10.21
N VAL A 107 1.30 20.35 10.34
CA VAL A 107 1.08 19.39 11.44
C VAL A 107 0.67 18.04 10.90
N ALA A 108 1.36 16.97 11.32
CA ALA A 108 0.98 15.62 10.95
C ALA A 108 -0.36 15.22 11.60
N HIS A 109 -1.30 14.74 10.79
CA HIS A 109 -2.57 14.28 11.32
C HIS A 109 -2.38 12.98 12.12
N ILE A 110 -2.79 13.01 13.39
CA ILE A 110 -2.48 11.97 14.39
C ILE A 110 -2.89 10.55 13.97
N TRP A 111 -4.00 10.39 13.24
CA TRP A 111 -4.43 9.06 12.76
C TRP A 111 -3.44 8.40 11.81
N TYR A 112 -2.67 9.16 11.03
CA TYR A 112 -1.71 8.58 10.08
C TYR A 112 -0.32 8.41 10.70
N LEU A 113 -0.03 9.18 11.75
CA LEU A 113 1.20 9.08 12.54
C LEU A 113 1.15 7.92 13.53
N LYS A 114 0.15 7.92 14.43
CA LYS A 114 0.07 7.05 15.61
C LYS A 114 -0.72 5.75 15.39
N SER A 115 -1.36 5.55 14.23
CA SER A 115 -2.03 4.27 13.94
C SER A 115 -1.03 3.11 14.02
N THR A 116 -1.50 1.92 14.36
CA THR A 116 -0.66 0.71 14.35
C THR A 116 -1.06 -0.19 13.18
N PRO A 117 -0.21 -0.36 12.14
CA PRO A 117 1.05 0.34 11.89
C PRO A 117 0.86 1.79 11.40
N SER A 118 1.91 2.62 11.55
CA SER A 118 1.89 4.02 11.11
C SER A 118 1.75 4.06 9.59
N LYS A 119 0.85 4.89 9.05
CA LYS A 119 0.71 5.04 7.60
C LYS A 119 1.90 5.80 7.03
N LEU A 120 2.33 6.85 7.71
CA LEU A 120 3.51 7.65 7.36
C LEU A 120 4.78 6.79 7.39
N GLY A 121 5.05 6.12 8.52
CA GLY A 121 6.23 5.26 8.63
C GLY A 121 6.23 4.12 7.61
N ASN A 122 5.07 3.46 7.39
CA ASN A 122 4.98 2.40 6.39
C ASN A 122 5.21 2.90 4.96
N LEU A 123 4.73 4.09 4.61
CA LEU A 123 4.94 4.66 3.28
C LEU A 123 6.42 5.04 3.07
N LEU A 124 7.05 5.65 4.07
CA LEU A 124 8.46 6.07 4.00
C LEU A 124 9.46 4.94 4.30
N GLY A 125 9.00 3.74 4.65
CA GLY A 125 9.91 2.67 5.06
C GLY A 125 10.60 2.90 6.41
N LEU A 126 10.16 3.88 7.19
CA LEU A 126 10.67 4.23 8.52
C LEU A 126 9.90 3.48 9.62
N THR A 127 10.51 3.33 10.80
CA THR A 127 9.77 2.81 11.97
C THR A 127 8.82 3.87 12.51
N SER A 128 7.78 3.44 13.24
CA SER A 128 6.86 4.38 13.92
C SER A 128 7.60 5.31 14.88
N ARG A 129 8.70 4.85 15.49
CA ARG A 129 9.51 5.67 16.40
C ARG A 129 10.31 6.71 15.63
N ASP A 130 10.94 6.34 14.53
CA ASP A 130 11.79 7.25 13.75
C ASP A 130 10.97 8.39 13.16
N ILE A 131 9.78 8.08 12.58
CA ILE A 131 8.91 9.14 12.05
C ILE A 131 8.41 10.07 13.15
N GLU A 132 8.15 9.55 14.36
CA GLU A 132 7.78 10.39 15.50
C GLU A 132 8.93 11.31 15.93
N ARG A 133 10.16 10.80 16.01
CA ARG A 133 11.35 11.61 16.35
C ARG A 133 11.54 12.76 15.36
N VAL A 134 11.31 12.53 14.07
CA VAL A 134 11.35 13.59 13.05
C VAL A 134 10.23 14.60 13.27
N ILE A 135 8.97 14.15 13.40
CA ILE A 135 7.81 15.04 13.56
C ILE A 135 7.91 15.90 14.83
N TYR A 136 8.45 15.35 15.92
CA TYR A 136 8.61 16.06 17.21
C TYR A 136 9.93 16.83 17.33
N PHE A 137 10.64 17.06 16.22
CA PHE A 137 11.89 17.82 16.20
C PHE A 137 12.99 17.25 17.13
N GLU A 138 13.05 15.92 17.28
CA GLU A 138 14.10 15.22 18.03
C GLU A 138 15.24 14.71 17.12
N SER A 139 14.95 14.41 15.85
CA SER A 139 15.95 13.87 14.91
C SER A 139 15.75 14.38 13.49
N TYR A 140 16.85 14.47 12.75
CA TYR A 140 16.85 14.90 11.35
C TYR A 140 16.49 13.73 10.44
N LEU A 141 15.61 14.01 9.48
CA LEU A 141 15.39 13.14 8.34
C LEU A 141 16.38 13.54 7.25
N ILE A 142 17.27 12.61 6.89
CA ILE A 142 18.26 12.77 5.83
C ILE A 142 17.73 12.09 4.57
N ILE A 143 17.87 12.77 3.44
CA ILE A 143 17.62 12.27 2.10
C ILE A 143 18.96 12.29 1.38
N GLU A 144 19.38 11.13 0.91
CA GLU A 144 20.61 10.97 0.14
C GLU A 144 20.24 10.64 -1.31
N SER A 145 20.75 11.48 -2.22
CA SER A 145 20.58 11.32 -3.66
C SER A 145 21.84 10.70 -4.29
N PRO A 146 21.69 9.85 -5.32
CA PRO A 146 22.83 9.32 -6.07
C PRO A 146 23.51 10.42 -6.89
N GLU A 147 24.85 10.39 -6.98
CA GLU A 147 25.63 11.35 -7.78
C GLU A 147 26.09 10.77 -9.13
N THR A 148 26.19 9.45 -9.24
CA THR A 148 26.70 8.73 -10.42
C THR A 148 25.69 7.74 -10.97
N GLU A 149 25.78 7.42 -12.27
CA GLU A 149 24.91 6.42 -12.92
C GLU A 149 25.01 5.03 -12.26
N GLU A 150 26.20 4.66 -11.76
CA GLU A 150 26.40 3.40 -11.04
C GLU A 150 25.64 3.39 -9.69
N GLU A 151 25.66 4.50 -8.94
CA GLU A 151 24.88 4.64 -7.72
C GLU A 151 23.38 4.66 -8.00
N GLU A 152 22.93 5.28 -9.10
CA GLU A 152 21.52 5.27 -9.50
C GLU A 152 20.99 3.83 -9.68
N GLU A 153 21.76 2.98 -10.36
CA GLU A 153 21.43 1.57 -10.52
C GLU A 153 21.41 0.81 -9.19
N GLU A 154 22.35 1.11 -8.28
CA GLU A 154 22.41 0.49 -6.95
C GLU A 154 21.17 0.88 -6.13
N PHE A 155 20.82 2.17 -6.12
CA PHE A 155 19.68 2.69 -5.37
C PHE A 155 18.37 2.16 -5.92
N GLU A 156 18.24 1.96 -7.24
CA GLU A 156 17.06 1.32 -7.82
C GLU A 156 16.90 -0.12 -7.33
N LYS A 157 18.00 -0.88 -7.20
CA LYS A 157 18.01 -2.28 -6.76
C LYS A 157 17.79 -2.44 -5.26
N ASP A 158 18.19 -1.47 -4.43
CA ASP A 158 18.08 -1.52 -2.98
C ASP A 158 16.61 -1.47 -2.50
N PRO A 159 16.09 -2.45 -1.73
CA PRO A 159 14.69 -2.47 -1.28
C PRO A 159 14.31 -1.34 -0.30
N THR A 160 15.28 -0.65 0.30
CA THR A 160 15.06 0.40 1.30
C THR A 160 14.87 1.78 0.70
N THR A 161 15.21 1.97 -0.58
CA THR A 161 15.06 3.27 -1.25
C THR A 161 13.61 3.58 -1.60
N ILE A 162 13.34 4.87 -1.75
CA ILE A 162 12.05 5.40 -2.15
C ILE A 162 12.19 6.17 -3.46
N PRO A 163 11.17 6.14 -4.34
CA PRO A 163 11.22 6.84 -5.60
C PRO A 163 10.65 8.25 -5.48
N PHE A 164 11.40 9.24 -5.96
CA PHE A 164 10.99 10.62 -6.10
C PHE A 164 10.72 10.94 -7.57
N MET A 165 9.70 11.77 -7.82
CA MET A 165 9.52 12.46 -9.09
C MET A 165 10.38 13.72 -9.10
N ASP A 166 11.28 13.81 -10.07
CA ASP A 166 12.10 14.97 -10.35
C ASP A 166 12.12 15.25 -11.86
N GLY A 167 11.60 16.40 -12.30
CA GLY A 167 11.56 16.77 -13.72
C GLY A 167 10.78 15.82 -14.65
N GLY A 168 9.90 14.98 -14.10
CA GLY A 168 9.17 13.94 -14.85
C GLY A 168 9.93 12.61 -14.97
N LEU A 169 11.10 12.48 -14.33
CA LEU A 169 11.85 11.25 -14.19
C LEU A 169 11.78 10.74 -12.76
N THR A 170 11.84 9.43 -12.59
CA THR A 170 11.89 8.79 -11.27
C THR A 170 13.34 8.68 -10.81
N LYS A 171 13.68 9.28 -9.67
CA LYS A 171 14.97 9.12 -8.99
C LYS A 171 14.81 8.32 -7.71
N TRP A 172 15.66 7.33 -7.48
CA TRP A 172 15.65 6.56 -6.24
C TRP A 172 16.57 7.20 -5.21
N VAL A 173 16.05 7.43 -4.00
CA VAL A 173 16.80 8.06 -2.90
C VAL A 173 16.79 7.17 -1.67
N LYS A 174 17.85 7.28 -0.86
CA LYS A 174 17.90 6.67 0.48
C LYS A 174 17.37 7.68 1.49
N ILE A 175 16.60 7.19 2.45
CA ILE A 175 16.15 8.01 3.57
C ILE A 175 16.44 7.32 4.90
N TYR A 176 16.93 8.09 5.85
CA TYR A 176 17.24 7.61 7.19
C TYR A 176 17.13 8.73 8.21
N VAL A 177 17.05 8.35 9.48
CA VAL A 177 16.87 9.29 10.60
C VAL A 177 18.14 9.30 11.44
N LYS A 178 18.68 10.49 11.66
CA LYS A 178 19.89 10.74 12.43
C LYS A 178 19.57 11.62 13.63
N SER A 179 20.13 11.25 14.78
CA SER A 179 20.07 12.11 15.96
C SER A 179 20.81 13.42 15.72
N GLU A 180 20.58 14.42 16.58
CA GLU A 180 21.25 15.72 16.48
C GLU A 180 22.79 15.59 16.54
N ASP A 181 23.32 14.73 17.42
CA ASP A 181 24.77 14.53 17.55
C ASP A 181 25.35 13.87 16.28
N GLU A 182 24.75 12.79 15.80
CA GLU A 182 25.17 12.12 14.54
C GLU A 182 25.07 13.07 13.35
N PHE A 183 24.04 13.93 13.32
CA PHE A 183 23.86 14.92 12.26
C PHE A 183 25.02 15.93 12.23
N ARG A 184 25.44 16.44 13.39
CA ARG A 184 26.54 17.41 13.51
C ARG A 184 27.88 16.82 13.13
N GLU A 185 28.12 15.57 13.49
CA GLU A 185 29.38 14.89 13.18
C GLU A 185 29.52 14.58 11.68
N GLU A 186 28.44 14.13 11.04
CA GLU A 186 28.49 13.64 9.66
C GLU A 186 28.12 14.71 8.61
N TYR A 187 27.09 15.54 8.84
CA TYR A 187 26.45 16.33 7.76
C TYR A 187 26.54 17.85 7.95
N GLU A 188 26.73 18.37 9.16
CA GLU A 188 26.71 19.84 9.41
C GLU A 188 27.74 20.62 8.59
N TYR A 189 28.89 20.00 8.29
CA TYR A 189 29.96 20.62 7.50
C TYR A 189 29.99 20.12 6.05
N GLU A 190 29.21 19.11 5.71
CA GLU A 190 29.15 18.53 4.38
C GLU A 190 28.18 19.34 3.50
N HIS A 191 28.71 20.33 2.79
CA HIS A 191 27.93 21.21 1.91
C HIS A 191 27.73 20.58 0.52
N SER A 192 27.53 19.25 0.45
CA SER A 192 27.27 18.57 -0.81
C SER A 192 25.79 18.65 -1.18
N ASP A 193 25.50 18.88 -2.46
CA ASP A 193 24.15 18.77 -3.04
C ASP A 193 23.59 17.33 -2.95
N ARG A 194 24.41 16.36 -2.54
CA ARG A 194 24.05 14.95 -2.29
C ARG A 194 22.99 14.78 -1.19
N TYR A 195 23.05 15.60 -0.15
CA TYR A 195 22.23 15.43 1.06
C TYR A 195 21.24 16.57 1.23
N GLU A 196 19.96 16.22 1.33
CA GLU A 196 18.95 17.14 1.85
C GLU A 196 18.50 16.67 3.23
N TYR A 197 18.30 17.58 4.17
CA TYR A 197 17.88 17.22 5.52
C TYR A 197 16.86 18.20 6.10
N GLY A 198 16.17 17.76 7.15
CA GLY A 198 15.24 18.61 7.88
C GLY A 198 14.51 17.86 8.98
N MET A 199 13.68 18.59 9.73
CA MET A 199 12.87 18.05 10.83
C MET A 199 11.42 18.51 10.69
N GLY A 200 10.56 17.96 11.54
CA GLY A 200 9.17 18.37 11.65
C GLY A 200 8.29 17.84 10.54
N ALA A 201 7.01 18.19 10.62
CA ALA A 201 6.02 17.76 9.64
C ALA A 201 6.23 18.41 8.26
N GLU A 202 6.89 19.56 8.19
CA GLU A 202 7.23 20.24 6.94
C GLU A 202 8.16 19.38 6.07
N LYS A 203 9.28 18.89 6.61
CA LYS A 203 10.18 18.03 5.82
C LYS A 203 9.52 16.70 5.43
N VAL A 204 8.71 16.13 6.32
CA VAL A 204 7.92 14.93 6.01
C VAL A 204 6.92 15.20 4.88
N LYS A 205 6.28 16.37 4.87
CA LYS A 205 5.36 16.77 3.80
C LYS A 205 6.06 16.91 2.45
N ASP A 206 7.22 17.56 2.44
CA ASP A 206 8.08 17.71 1.26
C ASP A 206 8.40 16.34 0.64
N VAL A 207 8.93 15.41 1.45
CA VAL A 207 9.23 14.03 1.03
C VAL A 207 8.00 13.33 0.46
N LEU A 208 6.85 13.43 1.13
CA LEU A 208 5.61 12.80 0.68
C LEU A 208 5.12 13.35 -0.66
N SER A 209 5.29 14.66 -0.90
CA SER A 209 4.85 15.33 -2.13
C SER A 209 5.68 14.95 -3.36
N ARG A 210 6.92 14.52 -3.14
CA ARG A 210 7.85 14.07 -4.17
C ARG A 210 7.69 12.60 -4.53
N LEU A 211 6.94 11.80 -3.76
CA LEU A 211 6.85 10.35 -4.00
C LEU A 211 6.22 10.01 -5.35
N ASP A 212 6.93 9.19 -6.13
CA ASP A 212 6.38 8.53 -7.32
C ASP A 212 5.67 7.24 -6.92
N LEU A 213 4.36 7.33 -6.73
CA LEU A 213 3.55 6.19 -6.28
C LEU A 213 3.50 5.05 -7.29
N GLU A 214 3.57 5.33 -8.60
CA GLU A 214 3.49 4.30 -9.64
C GLU A 214 4.77 3.47 -9.68
N ALA A 215 5.93 4.14 -9.71
CA ALA A 215 7.22 3.47 -9.61
C ALA A 215 7.35 2.70 -8.29
N TYR A 216 6.85 3.28 -7.19
CA TYR A 216 6.92 2.62 -5.90
C TYR A 216 6.06 1.33 -5.86
N ALA A 217 4.84 1.39 -6.39
CA ALA A 217 3.97 0.22 -6.49
C ALA A 217 4.60 -0.87 -7.37
N PHE A 218 5.25 -0.49 -8.47
CA PHE A 218 5.94 -1.42 -9.35
C PHE A 218 7.08 -2.14 -8.63
N LYS A 219 7.95 -1.41 -7.91
CA LYS A 219 9.05 -2.00 -7.14
C LYS A 219 8.54 -2.95 -6.05
N VAL A 220 7.55 -2.53 -5.26
CA VAL A 220 6.98 -3.38 -4.20
C VAL A 220 6.32 -4.63 -4.80
N LYS A 221 5.68 -4.54 -5.97
CA LYS A 221 5.16 -5.73 -6.69
C LYS A 221 6.27 -6.66 -7.16
N LYS A 222 7.36 -6.12 -7.70
CA LYS A 222 8.54 -6.90 -8.11
C LYS A 222 9.16 -7.62 -6.91
N GLU A 223 9.29 -6.93 -5.78
CA GLU A 223 9.76 -7.52 -4.53
C GLU A 223 8.79 -8.59 -4.01
N LEU A 224 7.47 -8.38 -4.08
CA LEU A 224 6.49 -9.42 -3.71
C LEU A 224 6.58 -10.67 -4.60
N LYS A 225 6.86 -10.50 -5.91
CA LYS A 225 7.03 -11.63 -6.84
C LYS A 225 8.27 -12.46 -6.53
N THR A 226 9.36 -11.88 -6.01
CA THR A 226 10.55 -12.67 -5.65
C THR A 226 10.29 -13.63 -4.49
N TYR A 227 9.26 -13.39 -3.67
CA TYR A 227 8.86 -14.30 -2.60
C TYR A 227 7.99 -15.48 -3.08
N GLY A 228 7.68 -15.59 -4.38
CA GLY A 228 7.07 -16.76 -5.01
C GLY A 228 5.72 -17.16 -4.38
N ILE A 229 4.60 -16.72 -4.93
CA ILE A 229 3.28 -16.92 -4.28
C ILE A 229 2.62 -18.23 -4.76
N GLY A 230 3.20 -18.93 -5.74
CA GLY A 230 2.52 -20.04 -6.42
C GLY A 230 3.37 -21.27 -6.67
N PHE A 231 2.69 -22.42 -6.73
CA PHE A 231 3.25 -23.69 -7.20
C PHE A 231 3.89 -23.59 -8.59
N ASP A 232 3.33 -22.74 -9.47
CA ASP A 232 3.79 -22.59 -10.85
C ASP A 232 5.17 -21.91 -10.95
N GLU A 233 5.61 -21.21 -9.89
CA GLU A 233 6.89 -20.49 -9.80
C GLU A 233 8.00 -21.33 -9.15
N LEU A 234 7.75 -22.62 -8.87
CA LEU A 234 8.76 -23.55 -8.39
C LEU A 234 9.67 -23.98 -9.54
N ASP A 235 10.86 -23.39 -9.61
CA ASP A 235 11.89 -23.69 -10.60
C ASP A 235 13.33 -23.58 -10.02
N ALA A 236 14.32 -23.77 -10.88
CA ALA A 236 15.74 -23.65 -10.52
C ALA A 236 16.11 -22.24 -10.00
N SER A 237 15.50 -21.17 -10.53
CA SER A 237 15.76 -19.80 -10.06
C SER A 237 15.25 -19.60 -8.62
N PHE A 238 14.10 -20.18 -8.29
CA PHE A 238 13.59 -20.17 -6.92
C PHE A 238 14.49 -20.96 -5.97
N LYS A 239 15.01 -22.11 -6.39
CA LYS A 239 15.98 -22.91 -5.61
C LYS A 239 17.27 -22.13 -5.31
N GLU A 240 17.82 -21.42 -6.30
CA GLU A 240 19.01 -20.58 -6.12
C GLU A 240 18.77 -19.43 -5.13
N LYS A 241 17.64 -18.74 -5.25
CA LYS A 241 17.29 -17.59 -4.40
C LYS A 241 16.93 -17.99 -2.97
N GLN A 242 16.24 -19.13 -2.79
CA GLN A 242 15.60 -19.51 -1.53
C GLN A 242 15.72 -21.03 -1.24
N GLY A 243 16.93 -21.58 -1.30
CA GLY A 243 17.16 -23.03 -1.21
C GLY A 243 16.62 -23.74 0.05
N ARG A 244 16.64 -23.08 1.22
CA ARG A 244 16.06 -23.65 2.46
C ARG A 244 14.53 -23.76 2.38
N LEU A 245 13.88 -22.73 1.83
CA LEU A 245 12.43 -22.69 1.66
C LEU A 245 11.98 -23.68 0.60
N TYR A 246 12.68 -23.71 -0.54
CA TYR A 246 12.45 -24.66 -1.62
C TYR A 246 12.43 -26.11 -1.14
N LYS A 247 13.44 -26.51 -0.34
CA LYS A 247 13.50 -27.87 0.22
C LYS A 247 12.26 -28.19 1.06
N LYS A 248 11.83 -27.28 1.94
CA LYS A 248 10.63 -27.46 2.77
C LYS A 248 9.36 -27.58 1.94
N VAL A 249 9.19 -26.74 0.93
CA VAL A 249 8.05 -26.77 0.02
C VAL A 249 7.98 -28.11 -0.71
N ILE A 250 9.10 -28.57 -1.25
CA ILE A 250 9.19 -29.85 -1.95
C ILE A 250 8.87 -31.04 -1.03
N THR A 251 9.41 -31.06 0.19
CA THR A 251 9.08 -32.10 1.17
C THR A 251 7.58 -32.15 1.46
N GLU A 252 6.94 -30.99 1.57
CA GLU A 252 5.50 -30.93 1.84
C GLU A 252 4.66 -31.35 0.63
N ILE A 253 5.08 -31.02 -0.60
CA ILE A 253 4.46 -31.53 -1.83
C ILE A 253 4.54 -33.06 -1.88
N ALA A 254 5.74 -33.62 -1.67
CA ALA A 254 5.96 -35.07 -1.66
C ALA A 254 5.07 -35.78 -0.63
N ARG A 255 4.97 -35.20 0.58
CA ARG A 255 4.09 -35.69 1.66
C ARG A 255 2.63 -35.70 1.23
N LYS A 256 2.12 -34.61 0.64
CA LYS A 256 0.73 -34.52 0.18
C LYS A 256 0.41 -35.45 -0.99
N LEU A 257 1.31 -35.56 -1.96
CA LEU A 257 1.14 -36.50 -3.08
C LEU A 257 1.05 -37.94 -2.57
N SER A 258 1.89 -38.30 -1.60
CA SER A 258 1.84 -39.61 -0.94
C SER A 258 0.54 -39.83 -0.16
N GLU A 259 0.06 -38.84 0.60
CA GLU A 259 -1.25 -38.88 1.29
C GLU A 259 -2.42 -39.12 0.32
N PHE A 260 -2.35 -38.55 -0.88
CA PHE A 260 -3.38 -38.67 -1.91
C PHE A 260 -3.22 -39.90 -2.81
N GLY A 261 -2.24 -40.77 -2.53
CA GLY A 261 -2.03 -42.00 -3.28
C GLY A 261 -1.40 -41.80 -4.66
N ILE A 262 -0.78 -40.65 -4.92
CA ILE A 262 -0.13 -40.34 -6.20
C ILE A 262 1.26 -40.98 -6.21
N LYS A 263 1.52 -41.84 -7.20
CA LYS A 263 2.79 -42.55 -7.35
C LYS A 263 3.56 -42.10 -8.58
N PHE A 264 4.88 -42.16 -8.46
CA PHE A 264 5.82 -41.91 -9.54
C PHE A 264 6.38 -43.28 -9.95
N GLY A 265 5.72 -43.91 -10.94
CA GLY A 265 5.91 -45.33 -11.25
C GLY A 265 5.31 -46.17 -10.12
N GLU A 266 6.10 -47.07 -9.55
CA GLU A 266 5.65 -47.95 -8.48
C GLU A 266 5.76 -47.35 -7.07
N VAL A 267 6.53 -46.26 -6.92
CA VAL A 267 6.91 -45.69 -5.61
C VAL A 267 6.18 -44.38 -5.30
N TYR A 268 6.05 -44.08 -4.02
CA TYR A 268 5.61 -42.76 -3.57
C TYR A 268 6.77 -41.76 -3.67
N PRO A 269 6.54 -40.55 -4.21
CA PRO A 269 7.60 -39.58 -4.43
C PRO A 269 8.14 -39.04 -3.10
N THR A 270 9.47 -38.92 -3.00
CA THR A 270 10.16 -38.19 -1.93
C THR A 270 10.54 -36.79 -2.41
N ASP A 271 11.22 -36.01 -1.56
CA ASP A 271 11.70 -34.69 -1.94
C ASP A 271 12.71 -34.73 -3.11
N LYS A 272 13.45 -35.82 -3.26
CA LYS A 272 14.42 -36.00 -4.36
C LYS A 272 13.75 -36.15 -5.72
N GLU A 273 12.72 -36.98 -5.84
CA GLU A 273 12.02 -37.18 -7.11
C GLU A 273 11.30 -35.91 -7.54
N ILE A 274 10.69 -35.19 -6.60
CA ILE A 274 10.03 -33.91 -6.88
C ILE A 274 11.05 -32.84 -7.31
N ASP A 275 12.21 -32.75 -6.64
CA ASP A 275 13.29 -31.83 -7.03
C ASP A 275 13.83 -32.15 -8.43
N ALA A 276 14.06 -33.42 -8.74
CA ALA A 276 14.56 -33.88 -10.04
C ALA A 276 13.63 -33.52 -11.21
N VAL A 277 12.31 -33.58 -10.99
CA VAL A 277 11.32 -33.19 -12.00
C VAL A 277 11.22 -31.67 -12.12
N ILE A 278 11.28 -30.95 -10.99
CA ILE A 278 11.20 -29.47 -10.98
C ILE A 278 12.45 -28.82 -11.59
N SER A 279 13.65 -29.41 -11.40
CA SER A 279 14.91 -28.89 -11.97
C SER A 279 14.98 -28.98 -13.50
N LYS A 280 14.02 -29.66 -14.13
CA LYS A 280 13.90 -29.91 -15.58
C LYS A 280 14.93 -30.88 -16.17
N ASP A 281 15.67 -31.59 -15.33
CA ASP A 281 16.62 -32.62 -15.76
C ASP A 281 15.92 -33.96 -16.05
N TYR A 282 14.76 -34.18 -15.42
CA TYR A 282 13.97 -35.39 -15.56
C TYR A 282 12.54 -35.08 -16.02
N TYR A 283 11.95 -36.03 -16.73
CA TYR A 283 10.57 -35.99 -17.18
C TYR A 283 9.77 -37.11 -16.54
N VAL A 284 8.48 -36.86 -16.38
CA VAL A 284 7.52 -37.82 -15.86
C VAL A 284 6.62 -38.27 -17.00
N ILE A 285 6.44 -39.58 -17.15
CA ILE A 285 5.42 -40.14 -18.05
C ILE A 285 4.04 -39.88 -17.44
N VAL A 286 3.30 -38.91 -17.99
CA VAL A 286 1.98 -38.51 -17.50
C VAL A 286 0.89 -39.45 -18.03
N ASP A 287 1.00 -39.81 -19.31
CA ASP A 287 0.04 -40.69 -19.97
C ASP A 287 0.79 -41.65 -20.92
N PRO A 288 0.90 -42.95 -20.59
CA PRO A 288 1.56 -43.91 -21.45
C PRO A 288 0.73 -44.32 -22.68
N LYS A 289 -0.54 -43.91 -22.78
CA LYS A 289 -1.48 -44.34 -23.83
C LYS A 289 -1.43 -45.87 -24.04
N ASP A 290 -1.07 -46.32 -25.26
CA ASP A 290 -1.01 -47.72 -25.65
C ASP A 290 0.40 -48.34 -25.51
N THR A 291 1.35 -47.63 -24.88
CA THR A 291 2.72 -48.13 -24.65
C THR A 291 2.82 -48.97 -23.38
N ASN A 292 3.88 -49.78 -23.29
CA ASN A 292 4.21 -50.55 -22.08
C ASN A 292 4.89 -49.69 -20.97
N LEU A 293 4.78 -48.36 -21.04
CA LEU A 293 5.38 -47.46 -20.07
C LEU A 293 4.48 -47.33 -18.83
N GLU A 294 5.11 -47.15 -17.67
CA GLU A 294 4.40 -46.96 -16.41
C GLU A 294 4.02 -45.47 -16.19
N PRO A 295 2.76 -45.16 -15.83
CA PRO A 295 2.37 -43.82 -15.43
C PRO A 295 3.18 -43.36 -14.20
N GLY A 296 3.70 -42.14 -14.26
CA GLY A 296 4.52 -41.54 -13.22
C GLY A 296 6.00 -41.95 -13.29
N LYS A 297 6.41 -42.81 -14.23
CA LYS A 297 7.83 -43.19 -14.38
C LYS A 297 8.67 -41.94 -14.67
N ILE A 298 9.76 -41.79 -13.92
CA ILE A 298 10.72 -40.70 -14.11
C ILE A 298 11.81 -41.17 -15.07
N VAL A 299 12.10 -40.35 -16.07
CA VAL A 299 13.06 -40.65 -17.14
C VAL A 299 14.00 -39.45 -17.30
N HIS A 300 15.30 -39.71 -17.47
CA HIS A 300 16.28 -38.66 -17.71
C HIS A 300 16.08 -38.06 -19.11
N LYS A 301 16.36 -36.76 -19.28
CA LYS A 301 16.14 -36.05 -20.55
C LYS A 301 16.78 -36.73 -21.77
N GLU A 302 17.96 -37.33 -21.61
CA GLU A 302 18.70 -38.02 -22.68
C GLU A 302 17.98 -39.28 -23.18
N GLU A 303 17.31 -40.02 -22.28
CA GLU A 303 16.61 -41.26 -22.62
C GLU A 303 15.26 -41.01 -23.33
N ILE A 304 14.78 -39.76 -23.36
CA ILE A 304 13.50 -39.43 -23.99
C ILE A 304 13.59 -39.50 -25.50
N GLU A 305 14.72 -39.11 -26.08
CA GLU A 305 14.93 -39.21 -27.53
C GLU A 305 14.89 -40.68 -27.97
N ASP A 306 15.51 -41.57 -27.20
CA ASP A 306 15.49 -43.01 -27.45
C ASP A 306 14.07 -43.59 -27.30
N LEU A 307 13.33 -43.21 -26.26
CA LEU A 307 11.94 -43.65 -26.07
C LEU A 307 11.02 -43.15 -27.19
N LYS A 308 11.20 -41.90 -27.64
CA LYS A 308 10.43 -41.36 -28.78
C LYS A 308 10.81 -42.05 -30.09
N ALA A 309 12.08 -42.40 -30.29
CA ALA A 309 12.51 -43.19 -31.44
C ALA A 309 11.94 -44.62 -31.41
N GLN A 310 11.80 -45.21 -30.22
CA GLN A 310 11.28 -46.57 -30.04
C GLN A 310 9.76 -46.65 -30.20
N TYR A 311 9.00 -45.75 -29.58
CA TYR A 311 7.54 -45.83 -29.52
C TYR A 311 6.83 -44.87 -30.48
N GLY A 312 7.52 -43.84 -30.97
CA GLY A 312 6.94 -42.75 -31.77
C GLY A 312 6.68 -41.49 -30.93
N GLU A 313 6.77 -40.30 -31.55
CA GLU A 313 6.67 -39.01 -30.85
C GLU A 313 5.35 -38.82 -30.08
N ASP A 314 4.23 -39.33 -30.61
CA ASP A 314 2.90 -39.17 -30.04
C ASP A 314 2.42 -40.37 -29.22
N ALA A 315 3.27 -41.38 -29.03
CA ALA A 315 2.86 -42.63 -28.41
C ALA A 315 2.66 -42.51 -26.88
N PHE A 316 3.25 -41.51 -26.24
CA PHE A 316 3.07 -41.23 -24.82
C PHE A 316 3.20 -39.72 -24.54
N VAL A 317 2.70 -39.27 -23.40
CA VAL A 317 2.83 -37.88 -22.94
C VAL A 317 3.82 -37.85 -21.79
N CYS A 318 4.94 -37.16 -21.97
CA CYS A 318 5.91 -36.88 -20.91
C CYS A 318 6.03 -35.37 -20.68
N LEU A 319 6.09 -34.94 -19.42
CA LEU A 319 6.23 -33.53 -19.05
C LEU A 319 7.34 -33.36 -18.01
N THR A 320 7.83 -32.13 -17.85
CA THR A 320 8.81 -31.77 -16.82
C THR A 320 8.37 -30.50 -16.05
N GLY A 321 9.05 -30.17 -14.96
CA GLY A 321 8.73 -29.02 -14.12
C GLY A 321 7.48 -29.21 -13.25
N SER A 322 7.00 -28.11 -12.66
CA SER A 322 5.77 -28.06 -11.87
C SER A 322 4.54 -28.57 -12.65
N GLN A 323 4.48 -28.29 -13.96
CA GLN A 323 3.39 -28.74 -14.84
C GLN A 323 3.28 -30.27 -14.93
N ALA A 324 4.40 -31.00 -14.88
CA ALA A 324 4.38 -32.46 -14.93
C ALA A 324 3.63 -33.07 -13.74
N ILE A 325 3.86 -32.52 -12.55
CA ILE A 325 3.23 -32.95 -11.32
C ILE A 325 1.72 -32.64 -11.35
N GLU A 326 1.34 -31.46 -11.83
CA GLU A 326 -0.07 -31.06 -11.97
C GLU A 326 -0.83 -31.97 -12.93
N GLU A 327 -0.27 -32.25 -14.11
CA GLU A 327 -0.93 -33.09 -15.11
C GLU A 327 -0.98 -34.57 -14.68
N LEU A 328 0.08 -35.10 -14.06
CA LEU A 328 0.05 -36.43 -13.46
C LEU A 328 -1.05 -36.53 -12.39
N TYR A 329 -1.16 -35.52 -11.53
CA TYR A 329 -2.21 -35.48 -10.50
C TYR A 329 -3.62 -35.51 -11.10
N LYS A 330 -3.87 -34.73 -12.16
CA LYS A 330 -5.15 -34.73 -12.88
C LYS A 330 -5.49 -36.12 -13.42
N LYS A 331 -4.51 -36.82 -14.02
CA LYS A 331 -4.71 -38.19 -14.54
C LYS A 331 -5.06 -39.20 -13.44
N TYR A 332 -4.42 -39.12 -12.28
CA TYR A 332 -4.79 -39.96 -11.13
C TYR A 332 -6.20 -39.64 -10.64
N ARG A 333 -6.58 -38.36 -10.60
CA ARG A 333 -7.92 -37.93 -10.18
C ARG A 333 -9.02 -38.33 -11.16
N GLU A 334 -8.73 -38.37 -12.46
CA GLU A 334 -9.65 -38.91 -13.47
C GLU A 334 -10.01 -40.37 -13.17
N LYS A 335 -9.03 -41.16 -12.69
CA LYS A 335 -9.22 -42.56 -12.29
C LYS A 335 -9.86 -42.70 -10.90
N ASN A 336 -9.57 -41.78 -9.98
CA ASN A 336 -10.13 -41.78 -8.62
C ASN A 336 -10.64 -40.39 -8.21
N LYS A 337 -11.97 -40.23 -8.21
CA LYS A 337 -12.64 -38.96 -7.88
C LYS A 337 -12.56 -38.57 -6.40
N ASP A 338 -12.16 -39.48 -5.52
CA ASP A 338 -11.96 -39.21 -4.09
C ASP A 338 -10.68 -38.40 -3.83
N ILE A 339 -9.76 -38.35 -4.81
CA ILE A 339 -8.58 -37.50 -4.77
C ILE A 339 -9.03 -36.02 -4.81
N PRO A 340 -8.56 -35.17 -3.87
CA PRO A 340 -8.92 -33.75 -3.83
C PRO A 340 -8.58 -32.99 -5.12
N LEU A 341 -9.05 -31.75 -5.24
CA LEU A 341 -8.60 -30.88 -6.32
C LEU A 341 -7.13 -30.49 -6.12
N PHE A 342 -6.41 -30.32 -7.23
CA PHE A 342 -5.00 -29.94 -7.19
C PHE A 342 -4.76 -28.58 -6.51
N ASP A 343 -5.78 -27.74 -6.42
CA ASP A 343 -5.76 -26.49 -5.63
C ASP A 343 -5.32 -26.73 -4.18
N VAL A 344 -5.58 -27.90 -3.59
CA VAL A 344 -5.10 -28.26 -2.26
C VAL A 344 -3.57 -28.31 -2.20
N ILE A 345 -2.90 -28.78 -3.25
CA ILE A 345 -1.44 -28.75 -3.35
C ILE A 345 -0.96 -27.31 -3.51
N LYS A 346 -1.59 -26.52 -4.39
CA LYS A 346 -1.25 -25.10 -4.60
C LYS A 346 -1.39 -24.30 -3.30
N ASP A 347 -2.44 -24.55 -2.53
CA ASP A 347 -2.67 -23.91 -1.23
C ASP A 347 -1.70 -24.40 -0.16
N THR A 348 -1.29 -25.67 -0.19
CA THR A 348 -0.27 -26.19 0.73
C THR A 348 1.08 -25.52 0.48
N VAL A 349 1.48 -25.33 -0.78
CA VAL A 349 2.69 -24.58 -1.14
C VAL A 349 2.61 -23.15 -0.64
N ARG A 350 1.49 -22.46 -0.91
CA ARG A 350 1.24 -21.10 -0.40
C ARG A 350 1.37 -21.04 1.11
N GLN A 351 0.70 -21.93 1.84
CA GLN A 351 0.75 -21.96 3.30
C GLN A 351 2.15 -22.24 3.84
N THR A 352 2.91 -23.11 3.19
CA THR A 352 4.29 -23.43 3.60
C THR A 352 5.21 -22.23 3.38
N ILE A 353 5.08 -21.53 2.25
CA ILE A 353 5.81 -20.29 1.96
C ILE A 353 5.44 -19.20 2.97
N LEU A 354 4.16 -19.03 3.26
CA LEU A 354 3.67 -18.06 4.25
C LEU A 354 4.15 -18.34 5.67
N LYS A 355 4.33 -19.61 6.04
CA LYS A 355 4.84 -19.99 7.37
C LYS A 355 6.34 -19.70 7.54
N GLU A 356 7.11 -19.82 6.46
CA GLU A 356 8.58 -19.82 6.53
C GLU A 356 9.20 -18.49 6.11
N VAL A 357 8.65 -17.81 5.09
CA VAL A 357 8.98 -16.40 4.83
C VAL A 357 8.49 -15.64 6.05
N ALA A 358 9.40 -14.93 6.73
CA ALA A 358 9.10 -14.15 7.93
C ALA A 358 7.78 -13.39 7.71
N GLU A 359 6.70 -13.92 8.28
CA GLU A 359 5.31 -13.54 7.99
C GLU A 359 5.14 -12.01 8.10
N GLN A 360 5.96 -11.41 8.97
CA GLN A 360 6.08 -9.98 9.20
C GLN A 360 6.60 -9.17 8.01
N LYS A 361 7.65 -9.60 7.29
CA LYS A 361 8.20 -8.87 6.12
C LYS A 361 7.19 -8.85 4.98
N LEU A 362 6.63 -10.01 4.64
CA LEU A 362 5.60 -10.11 3.61
C LEU A 362 4.34 -9.31 3.97
N LYS A 363 3.86 -9.41 5.22
CA LYS A 363 2.74 -8.58 5.72
C LYS A 363 3.05 -7.08 5.60
N LYS A 364 4.29 -6.64 5.85
CA LYS A 364 4.69 -5.23 5.68
C LYS A 364 4.60 -4.82 4.21
N LEU A 365 5.17 -5.59 3.28
CA LEU A 365 5.12 -5.30 1.85
C LEU A 365 3.68 -5.26 1.30
N ILE A 366 2.83 -6.23 1.67
CA ILE A 366 1.42 -6.23 1.27
C ILE A 366 0.69 -5.00 1.82
N ARG A 367 0.92 -4.63 3.09
CA ARG A 367 0.30 -3.44 3.69
C ARG A 367 0.78 -2.16 3.02
N LYS A 368 2.06 -2.05 2.69
CA LYS A 368 2.65 -0.93 1.94
C LYS A 368 2.02 -0.83 0.55
N LEU A 369 1.98 -1.94 -0.20
CA LEU A 369 1.39 -1.96 -1.54
C LEU A 369 -0.09 -1.54 -1.52
N ARG A 370 -0.88 -2.08 -0.59
CA ARG A 370 -2.30 -1.70 -0.45
C ARG A 370 -2.48 -0.21 -0.15
N LEU A 371 -1.58 0.38 0.65
CA LEU A 371 -1.61 1.80 0.95
C LEU A 371 -1.30 2.64 -0.31
N ILE A 372 -0.22 2.30 -1.02
CA ILE A 372 0.19 2.98 -2.27
C ILE A 372 -0.91 2.88 -3.34
N GLU A 373 -1.42 1.67 -3.61
CA GLU A 373 -2.50 1.49 -4.57
C GLU A 373 -3.79 2.21 -4.15
N GLY A 374 -4.03 2.34 -2.84
CA GLY A 374 -5.13 3.12 -2.30
C GLY A 374 -5.03 4.60 -2.68
N PHE A 375 -3.84 5.20 -2.58
CA PHE A 375 -3.59 6.57 -3.03
C PHE A 375 -3.78 6.70 -4.55
N ILE A 376 -3.17 5.81 -5.35
CA ILE A 376 -3.28 5.82 -6.82
C ILE A 376 -4.75 5.76 -7.26
N LYS A 377 -5.51 4.77 -6.75
CA LYS A 377 -6.92 4.56 -7.14
C LYS A 377 -7.84 5.69 -6.69
N SER A 378 -7.55 6.33 -5.56
CA SER A 378 -8.39 7.38 -5.01
C SER A 378 -8.07 8.77 -5.57
N GLY A 379 -6.89 8.96 -6.17
CA GLY A 379 -6.37 10.27 -6.56
C GLY A 379 -6.02 11.17 -5.37
N ASN A 380 -6.08 10.64 -4.13
CA ASN A 380 -5.58 11.36 -2.96
C ASN A 380 -4.06 11.43 -3.02
N LYS A 381 -3.50 12.52 -2.50
CA LYS A 381 -2.05 12.67 -2.41
C LYS A 381 -1.54 12.39 -0.98
N PRO A 382 -0.41 11.69 -0.81
CA PRO A 382 0.10 11.33 0.52
C PRO A 382 0.38 12.53 1.43
N GLU A 383 0.81 13.65 0.88
CA GLU A 383 1.12 14.88 1.62
C GLU A 383 -0.12 15.50 2.28
N TRP A 384 -1.34 15.13 1.88
CA TRP A 384 -2.58 15.54 2.56
C TRP A 384 -2.76 14.92 3.95
N MET A 385 -1.90 13.98 4.34
CA MET A 385 -1.79 13.51 5.73
C MET A 385 -1.13 14.53 6.65
N ILE A 386 -0.48 15.56 6.08
CA ILE A 386 0.07 16.71 6.79
C ILE A 386 -0.82 17.93 6.52
N LEU A 387 -1.26 18.61 7.58
CA LEU A 387 -2.19 19.72 7.51
C LEU A 387 -1.46 21.07 7.59
N ASP A 388 -1.83 21.96 6.67
CA ASP A 388 -1.37 23.35 6.58
C ASP A 388 -2.56 24.30 6.40
N VAL A 389 -3.76 23.82 6.74
CA VAL A 389 -5.00 24.61 6.68
C VAL A 389 -4.87 25.80 7.58
#